data_AF-A0A5K7ZZU2-F1
#
_entry.id   AF-A0A5K7ZZU2-F1
#
_cell.length_a   1.000
_cell.length_b   1.000
_cell.length_c   1.000
_cell.angle_alpha   90.00
_cell.angle_beta   90.00
_cell.angle_gamma   90.00
#
_symmetry.space_group_name_H-M   'P 1'
#
loop_
_entity.id
_entity.type
_entity.pdbx_description
1 polymer ?
#
loop_
_entity_poly.entity_id
_entity_poly.type
_entity_poly.pdbx_seq_one_letter_code
_entity_poly.pdbx_strand_id
1 'polypeptide(L)'
;MNEDDNYSVEPRRLWEHEDHLINQRITWLGVSQGLLFAAYGVVLKEKTDPQIFESIQGMLKLIPAVGFAISALVLIGTIAAGWAMLKIRRKFNKEEKDIHWLGVSPITTAMGLFTAWGIPLVFLVAWGYLFCAC
;
A
#
# COMPACT_ATOMS: atom_id res chain seq x y z
N MET A 1 39.89 6.73 -2.52
CA MET A 1 38.42 6.78 -2.52
C MET A 1 38.05 7.07 -3.96
N ASN A 2 37.69 6.03 -4.70
CA ASN A 2 37.59 6.08 -6.16
C ASN A 2 36.25 6.72 -6.54
N GLU A 3 36.23 7.59 -7.56
CA GLU A 3 35.00 8.24 -8.04
C GLU A 3 33.90 7.23 -8.42
N ASP A 4 34.29 6.00 -8.77
CA ASP A 4 33.41 4.89 -9.13
C ASP A 4 32.51 4.43 -7.97
N ASP A 5 32.94 4.57 -6.71
CA ASP A 5 32.12 4.21 -5.54
C ASP A 5 30.93 5.16 -5.38
N ASN A 6 31.07 6.43 -5.78
CA ASN A 6 30.03 7.44 -5.56
C ASN A 6 28.80 7.21 -6.45
N TYR A 7 29.00 6.70 -7.67
CA TYR A 7 27.90 6.44 -8.63
C TYR A 7 27.00 5.27 -8.24
N SER A 8 27.54 4.25 -7.53
CA SER A 8 26.77 3.07 -7.12
C SER A 8 25.91 3.31 -5.86
N VAL A 9 26.23 4.34 -5.07
CA VAL A 9 25.56 4.65 -3.80
C VAL A 9 24.23 5.37 -4.00
N GLU A 10 24.10 6.22 -5.02
CA GLU A 10 22.86 6.97 -5.27
C GLU A 10 21.64 6.08 -5.61
N PRO A 11 21.73 5.13 -6.57
CA PRO A 11 20.58 4.32 -6.99
C PRO A 11 20.12 3.35 -5.90
N ARG A 12 21.06 2.81 -5.12
CA ARG A 12 20.76 1.95 -3.96
C ARG A 12 20.01 2.74 -2.89
N ARG A 13 20.48 3.94 -2.55
CA ARG A 13 19.79 4.80 -1.58
C ARG A 13 18.39 5.18 -2.03
N LEU A 14 18.21 5.49 -3.32
CA LEU A 14 16.89 5.78 -3.87
C LEU A 14 15.96 4.56 -3.79
N TRP A 15 16.50 3.36 -4.07
CA TRP A 15 15.76 2.12 -3.94
C TRP A 15 15.32 1.84 -2.50
N GLU A 16 16.27 1.91 -1.55
CA GLU A 16 16.01 1.72 -0.12
C GLU A 16 15.02 2.76 0.41
N HIS A 17 15.11 4.00 -0.07
CA HIS A 17 14.16 5.06 0.28
C HIS A 17 12.74 4.73 -0.19
N GLU A 18 12.56 4.33 -1.45
CA GLU A 18 11.25 3.95 -1.99
C GLU A 18 10.69 2.70 -1.29
N ASP A 19 11.53 1.73 -0.96
CA ASP A 19 11.12 0.52 -0.23
C ASP A 19 10.63 0.86 1.18
N HIS A 20 11.37 1.74 1.87
CA HIS A 20 10.98 2.25 3.18
C HIS A 20 9.65 3.01 3.12
N LEU A 21 9.46 3.87 2.09
CA LEU A 21 8.20 4.58 1.88
C LEU A 21 7.03 3.63 1.64
N ILE A 22 7.21 2.58 0.83
CA ILE A 22 6.18 1.55 0.60
C ILE A 22 5.83 0.85 1.91
N ASN A 23 6.85 0.39 2.66
CA ASN A 23 6.64 -0.31 3.92
C ASN A 23 5.92 0.56 4.96
N GLN A 24 6.30 1.84 5.07
CA GLN A 24 5.62 2.78 5.96
C GLN A 24 4.15 2.99 5.55
N ARG A 25 3.86 3.14 4.26
CA ARG A 25 2.48 3.28 3.75
C ARG A 25 1.64 2.04 4.04
N ILE A 26 2.17 0.85 3.84
CA ILE A 26 1.48 -0.42 4.14
C ILE A 26 1.23 -0.57 5.64
N THR A 27 2.21 -0.22 6.47
CA THR A 27 2.08 -0.27 7.93
C THR A 27 0.96 0.65 8.40
N TRP A 28 0.96 1.91 7.95
CA TRP A 28 -0.10 2.87 8.28
C TRP A 28 -1.45 2.45 7.74
N LEU A 29 -1.50 1.87 6.55
CA LEU A 29 -2.72 1.28 6.01
C LEU A 29 -3.25 0.20 6.97
N GLY A 30 -2.43 -0.78 7.33
CA GLY A 30 -2.85 -1.87 8.21
C GLY A 30 -3.40 -1.39 9.56
N VAL A 31 -2.73 -0.42 10.19
CA VAL A 31 -3.19 0.20 11.45
C VAL A 31 -4.54 0.89 11.25
N SER A 32 -4.67 1.74 10.23
CA SER A 32 -5.92 2.45 9.95
C SER A 32 -7.07 1.49 9.63
N GLN A 33 -6.83 0.45 8.83
CA GLN A 33 -7.85 -0.54 8.49
C GLN A 33 -8.29 -1.34 9.71
N GLY A 34 -7.36 -1.75 10.58
CA GLY A 34 -7.70 -2.41 11.84
C GLY A 34 -8.60 -1.56 12.75
N LEU A 35 -8.30 -0.26 12.87
CA LEU A 35 -9.14 0.68 13.62
C LEU A 35 -10.52 0.86 12.99
N LEU A 36 -10.61 0.98 11.67
CA LEU A 36 -11.88 1.12 10.96
C LEU A 36 -12.74 -0.14 11.08
N PHE A 37 -12.16 -1.34 10.99
CA PHE A 37 -12.90 -2.59 11.22
C PHE A 37 -13.40 -2.72 12.65
N ALA A 38 -12.58 -2.32 13.64
CA ALA A 38 -13.01 -2.30 15.03
C ALA A 38 -14.18 -1.34 15.24
N ALA A 39 -14.09 -0.11 14.70
CA ALA A 39 -15.17 0.86 14.74
C ALA A 39 -16.45 0.33 14.05
N TYR A 40 -16.32 -0.25 12.86
CA TYR A 40 -17.43 -0.86 12.12
C TYR A 40 -18.12 -1.97 12.95
N GLY A 41 -17.34 -2.84 13.59
CA GLY A 41 -17.86 -3.91 14.44
C GLY A 41 -18.57 -3.42 15.70
N VAL A 42 -18.17 -2.27 16.26
CA VAL A 42 -18.88 -1.61 17.38
C VAL A 42 -20.22 -1.07 16.91
N VAL A 43 -20.25 -0.34 15.79
CA VAL A 43 -21.48 0.22 15.22
C VAL A 43 -22.48 -0.88 14.86
N LEU A 44 -22.00 -2.01 14.33
CA LEU A 44 -22.85 -3.15 13.97
C LEU A 44 -23.52 -3.83 15.19
N LYS A 45 -22.93 -3.71 16.38
CA LYS A 45 -23.44 -4.33 17.62
C LYS A 45 -24.46 -3.45 18.33
N GLU A 46 -24.57 -2.17 17.99
CA GLU A 46 -25.45 -1.29 18.72
C GLU A 46 -26.92 -1.65 18.49
N LYS A 47 -27.67 -1.70 19.60
CA LYS A 47 -29.09 -2.05 19.55
C LYS A 47 -29.89 -0.81 19.19
N THR A 48 -30.66 -0.94 18.13
CA THR A 48 -31.44 0.10 17.47
C THR A 48 -32.36 0.87 18.42
N ASP A 49 -31.86 1.97 18.95
CA ASP A 49 -32.70 3.05 19.45
C ASP A 49 -33.26 3.80 18.22
N PRO A 50 -34.59 3.91 18.05
CA PRO A 50 -35.19 4.53 16.87
C PRO A 50 -34.66 5.94 16.57
N GLN A 51 -34.21 6.66 17.61
CA GLN A 51 -33.74 8.04 17.50
C GLN A 51 -32.31 8.16 16.92
N ILE A 52 -31.52 7.09 16.98
CA ILE A 52 -30.11 7.07 16.53
C ILE A 52 -29.96 6.20 15.26
N PHE A 53 -31.03 5.54 14.82
CA PHE A 53 -31.01 4.60 13.70
C PHE A 53 -30.50 5.23 12.40
N GLU A 54 -30.95 6.45 12.05
CA GLU A 54 -30.47 7.13 10.83
C GLU A 54 -28.96 7.45 10.91
N SER A 55 -28.48 7.89 12.08
CA SER A 55 -27.05 8.16 12.30
C SER A 55 -26.21 6.89 12.20
N ILE A 56 -26.69 5.75 12.74
CA ILE A 56 -26.03 4.45 12.65
C ILE A 56 -25.95 3.99 11.19
N GLN A 57 -27.05 4.11 10.43
CA GLN A 57 -27.08 3.77 9.00
C GLN A 57 -26.09 4.61 8.18
N GLY A 58 -25.99 5.91 8.49
CA GLY A 58 -24.98 6.79 7.89
C GLY A 58 -23.55 6.34 8.19
N MET A 59 -23.26 5.98 9.44
CA MET A 59 -21.93 5.49 9.85
C MET A 59 -21.57 4.13 9.22
N LEU A 60 -22.55 3.23 9.08
CA LEU A 60 -22.36 1.93 8.42
C LEU A 60 -22.00 2.06 6.94
N LYS A 61 -22.39 3.14 6.25
CA LYS A 61 -21.94 3.42 4.88
C LYS A 61 -20.67 4.25 4.84
N LEU A 62 -20.51 5.20 5.77
CA LEU A 62 -19.37 6.12 5.80
C LEU A 62 -18.06 5.41 6.14
N ILE A 63 -18.06 4.51 7.13
CA ILE A 63 -16.85 3.81 7.56
C ILE A 63 -16.26 2.96 6.41
N PRO A 64 -17.05 2.12 5.70
CA PRO A 64 -16.58 1.42 4.51
C PRO A 64 -16.13 2.35 3.38
N ALA A 65 -16.83 3.47 3.14
CA ALA A 65 -16.42 4.43 2.12
C ALA A 65 -15.04 5.03 2.42
N VAL A 66 -14.77 5.37 3.68
CA VAL A 66 -13.46 5.87 4.12
C VAL A 66 -12.39 4.78 4.01
N GLY A 67 -12.68 3.55 4.45
CA GLY A 67 -11.76 2.41 4.33
C GLY A 67 -11.39 2.10 2.88
N PHE A 68 -12.38 2.14 1.98
CA PHE A 68 -12.19 1.99 0.54
C PHE A 68 -11.32 3.11 -0.04
N ALA A 69 -11.63 4.37 0.27
CA ALA A 69 -10.89 5.52 -0.24
C ALA A 69 -9.41 5.50 0.19
N ILE A 70 -9.13 5.22 1.47
CA ILE A 70 -7.76 5.11 2.00
C ILE A 70 -7.02 3.97 1.30
N SER A 71 -7.65 2.81 1.14
CA SER A 71 -7.04 1.65 0.48
C SER A 71 -6.71 1.94 -0.98
N ALA A 72 -7.59 2.65 -1.70
CA ALA A 72 -7.38 3.06 -3.08
C ALA A 72 -6.21 4.05 -3.21
N LEU A 73 -6.13 5.05 -2.35
CA LEU A 73 -5.04 6.03 -2.35
C LEU A 73 -3.68 5.37 -2.07
N VAL A 74 -3.63 4.45 -1.10
CA VAL A 74 -2.39 3.72 -0.81
C VAL A 74 -2.00 2.80 -1.97
N LEU A 75 -2.96 2.12 -2.60
CA LEU A 75 -2.71 1.29 -3.79
C LEU A 75 -2.10 2.09 -4.95
N ILE A 76 -2.65 3.28 -5.24
CA ILE A 76 -2.10 4.17 -6.28
C ILE A 76 -0.67 4.58 -5.92
N GLY A 77 -0.43 4.96 -4.66
CA GLY A 77 0.90 5.35 -4.18
C GLY A 77 1.94 4.23 -4.24
N THR A 78 1.56 2.98 -3.91
CA THR A 78 2.49 1.83 -3.98
C THR A 78 2.72 1.35 -5.40
N ILE A 79 1.74 1.47 -6.31
CA ILE A 79 1.93 1.22 -7.75
C ILE A 79 2.91 2.24 -8.33
N ALA A 80 2.74 3.53 -8.02
CA ALA A 80 3.62 4.59 -8.51
C ALA A 80 5.08 4.39 -8.05
N ALA A 81 5.29 4.08 -6.76
CA ALA A 81 6.61 3.76 -6.22
C ALA A 81 7.22 2.52 -6.87
N GLY A 82 6.42 1.46 -7.08
CA GLY A 82 6.86 0.26 -7.79
C GLY A 82 7.28 0.54 -9.24
N TRP A 83 6.57 1.42 -9.94
CA TRP A 83 6.97 1.85 -11.28
C TRP A 83 8.27 2.67 -11.28
N ALA A 84 8.48 3.52 -10.29
CA ALA A 84 9.74 4.26 -10.13
C ALA A 84 10.92 3.28 -9.95
N MET A 85 10.78 2.30 -9.06
CA MET A 85 11.77 1.23 -8.86
C MET A 85 12.06 0.44 -10.14
N LEU A 86 11.01 0.01 -10.86
CA LEU A 86 11.17 -0.73 -12.12
C LEU A 86 11.83 0.12 -13.21
N LYS A 87 11.55 1.43 -13.26
CA LYS A 87 12.17 2.36 -14.21
C LYS A 87 13.66 2.54 -13.91
N ILE A 88 14.03 2.71 -12.63
CA ILE A 88 15.43 2.75 -12.17
C ILE A 88 16.13 1.46 -12.62
N ARG A 89 15.57 0.31 -12.27
CA ARG A 89 16.13 -1.00 -12.65
C ARG A 89 16.35 -1.15 -14.16
N ARG A 90 15.36 -0.77 -14.98
CA ARG A 90 15.47 -0.88 -16.44
C ARG A 90 16.51 0.06 -17.04
N LYS A 91 16.72 1.25 -16.45
CA LYS A 91 17.72 2.21 -16.90
C LYS A 91 19.13 1.65 -16.64
N PHE A 92 19.38 1.18 -15.43
CA PHE A 92 20.69 0.62 -15.05
C PHE A 92 21.02 -0.69 -15.78
N ASN A 93 20.02 -1.57 -16.00
CA ASN A 93 20.23 -2.82 -16.75
C ASN A 93 20.51 -2.61 -18.25
N LYS A 94 20.27 -1.40 -18.79
CA LYS A 94 20.60 -1.04 -20.18
C LYS A 94 21.97 -0.36 -20.29
N GLU A 95 22.38 0.39 -19.27
CA GLU A 95 23.63 1.16 -19.26
C GLU A 95 24.84 0.31 -18.83
N GLU A 96 24.67 -0.68 -17.94
CA GLU A 96 25.74 -1.59 -17.53
C GLU A 96 25.32 -3.06 -17.72
N LYS A 97 26.10 -3.81 -18.51
CA LYS A 97 25.80 -5.20 -18.88
C LYS A 97 25.96 -6.22 -17.75
N ASP A 98 26.62 -5.89 -16.64
CA ASP A 98 27.08 -6.93 -15.69
C ASP A 98 27.00 -6.60 -14.19
N ILE A 99 26.38 -5.50 -13.76
CA ILE A 99 26.37 -5.22 -12.32
C ILE A 99 25.19 -5.89 -11.61
N HIS A 100 25.53 -6.97 -10.90
CA HIS A 100 24.80 -7.59 -9.80
C HIS A 100 24.45 -6.63 -8.62
N TRP A 101 24.35 -5.31 -8.82
CA TRP A 101 24.37 -4.31 -7.73
C TRP A 101 23.17 -4.40 -6.80
N LEU A 102 21.98 -4.75 -7.31
CA LEU A 102 20.82 -5.02 -6.46
C LEU A 102 20.93 -6.37 -5.74
N GLY A 103 21.75 -7.32 -6.22
CA GLY A 103 21.89 -8.67 -5.67
C GLY A 103 20.60 -9.51 -5.68
N VAL A 104 19.49 -8.95 -6.17
CA VAL A 104 18.15 -9.46 -5.98
C VAL A 104 17.57 -9.89 -7.33
N SER A 105 17.16 -11.16 -7.39
CA SER A 105 16.54 -11.75 -8.57
C SER A 105 15.32 -10.93 -9.03
N PRO A 106 15.07 -10.81 -10.35
CA PRO A 106 13.84 -10.22 -10.90
C PRO A 106 12.57 -10.73 -10.23
N ILE A 107 12.58 -12.02 -9.89
CA ILE A 107 11.46 -12.71 -9.25
C ILE A 107 11.24 -12.19 -7.84
N THR A 108 12.30 -12.03 -7.04
CA THR A 108 12.20 -11.55 -5.66
C THR A 108 11.68 -10.12 -5.59
N THR A 109 12.13 -9.24 -6.50
CA THR A 109 11.57 -7.88 -6.62
C THR A 109 10.09 -7.90 -7.01
N ALA A 110 9.71 -8.76 -7.95
CA ALA A 110 8.32 -8.89 -8.38
C ALA A 110 7.43 -9.42 -7.24
N MET A 111 7.92 -10.38 -6.44
CA MET A 111 7.20 -10.90 -5.27
C MET A 111 7.04 -9.85 -4.16
N GLY A 112 8.07 -9.03 -3.92
CA GLY A 112 7.98 -7.91 -2.98
C GLY A 112 6.91 -6.90 -3.40
N LEU A 113 6.93 -6.48 -4.67
CA LEU A 113 5.92 -5.58 -5.23
C LEU A 113 4.51 -6.19 -5.23
N PHE A 114 4.41 -7.48 -5.55
CA PHE A 114 3.13 -8.19 -5.52
C PHE A 114 2.51 -8.18 -4.11
N THR A 115 3.33 -8.44 -3.08
CA THR A 115 2.89 -8.37 -1.69
C THR A 115 2.47 -6.95 -1.31
N ALA A 116 3.23 -5.95 -1.76
CA ALA A 116 2.95 -4.54 -1.51
C ALA A 116 1.65 -4.02 -2.16
N TRP A 117 1.25 -4.60 -3.30
CA TRP A 117 -0.02 -4.29 -3.97
C TRP A 117 -1.18 -5.14 -3.47
N GLY A 118 -0.91 -6.39 -3.11
CA GLY A 118 -1.91 -7.34 -2.64
C GLY A 118 -2.59 -6.86 -1.36
N ILE A 119 -1.84 -6.34 -0.40
CA ILE A 119 -2.41 -5.88 0.89
C ILE A 119 -3.45 -4.76 0.69
N PRO A 120 -3.14 -3.63 0.01
CA PRO A 120 -4.15 -2.62 -0.29
C PRO A 120 -5.33 -3.14 -1.12
N LEU A 121 -5.09 -4.04 -2.07
CA LEU A 121 -6.14 -4.60 -2.91
C LEU A 121 -7.14 -5.44 -2.09
N VAL A 122 -6.66 -6.27 -1.16
CA VAL A 122 -7.52 -7.07 -0.27
C VAL A 122 -8.42 -6.18 0.56
N PHE A 123 -7.88 -5.11 1.15
CA PHE A 123 -8.70 -4.15 1.92
C PHE A 123 -9.69 -3.39 1.04
N LEU A 124 -9.28 -2.99 -0.16
CA LEU A 124 -10.16 -2.32 -1.13
C LEU A 124 -11.36 -3.20 -1.50
N VAL A 125 -11.12 -4.48 -1.77
CA VAL A 125 -12.19 -5.45 -2.06
C VAL A 125 -13.08 -5.68 -0.84
N ALA A 126 -12.49 -5.82 0.36
CA ALA A 126 -13.25 -6.03 1.59
C ALA A 126 -14.21 -4.86 1.88
N TRP A 127 -13.72 -3.62 1.78
CA TRP A 127 -14.56 -2.43 1.99
C TRP A 127 -15.56 -2.20 0.87
N GLY A 128 -15.18 -2.47 -0.38
CA GLY A 128 -16.11 -2.40 -1.51
C GLY A 128 -17.27 -3.39 -1.36
N TYR A 129 -16.99 -4.61 -0.87
CA TYR A 129 -18.02 -5.59 -0.55
C TYR A 129 -18.94 -5.10 0.58
N LEU A 130 -18.38 -4.61 1.69
CA LEU A 130 -19.18 -4.09 2.81
C LEU A 130 -20.03 -2.87 2.40
N PHE A 131 -19.48 -1.99 1.58
CA PHE A 131 -20.20 -0.82 1.08
C PHE A 131 -21.37 -1.19 0.17
N CYS A 132 -21.22 -2.21 -0.69
CA CYS A 132 -22.30 -2.72 -1.53
C CYS A 132 -23.33 -3.56 -0.76
N ALA A 133 -22.94 -4.18 0.35
CA ALA A 133 -23.82 -5.01 1.16
C ALA A 133 -24.75 -4.20 2.11
N CYS A 134 -24.47 -2.91 2.34
CA CYS A 134 -25.24 -2.00 3.20
C CYS A 134 -26.03 -0.94 2.42
#